data_AF-A0A3A8KRX1-F1
#
_entry.id   AF-A0A3A8KRX1-F1
#
_cell.length_a   1.000
_cell.length_b   1.000
_cell.length_c   1.000
_cell.angle_alpha   90.00
_cell.angle_beta   90.00
_cell.angle_gamma   90.00
#
_symmetry.space_group_name_H-M   'P 1'
#
loop_
_entity.id
_entity.type
_entity.pdbx_description
1 polymer ?
#
loop_
_entity_poly.entity_id
_entity_poly.type
_entity_poly.pdbx_seq_one_letter_code
_entity_poly.pdbx_strand_id
1 'polypeptide(L)'
;MDPVSAPEPRKDPRFRRFRGAAYGVHITLSTLFSLWMIWNVGHSVAAMTPERPPAVTPPLTVRECLDAADGHWKDLEAEREKLVHVLPARKVDQEWMRYRTEWLARLRKSESECALDSRDPARAELRAVYKQLGKVQDLYTIHAVQYAGEVGGAVDALHAAFDTARRNNNNKLP
;
A
#
# COMPACT_ATOMS: atom_id res chain seq x y z
N MET A 1 -61.96 -32.97 27.86
CA MET A 1 -61.93 -32.05 26.70
C MET A 1 -60.53 -31.49 26.65
N ASP A 2 -59.67 -32.10 25.85
CA ASP A 2 -58.30 -31.61 25.68
C ASP A 2 -58.29 -30.44 24.68
N PRO A 3 -57.55 -29.35 24.95
CA PRO A 3 -57.45 -28.26 24.01
C PRO A 3 -56.58 -28.68 22.82
N VAL A 4 -57.17 -28.62 21.63
CA VAL A 4 -56.45 -28.76 20.35
C VAL A 4 -55.44 -27.61 20.27
N SER A 5 -54.16 -27.93 20.44
CA SER A 5 -53.06 -26.96 20.26
C SER A 5 -53.08 -26.41 18.84
N ALA A 6 -53.21 -25.09 18.70
CA ALA A 6 -53.03 -24.41 17.42
C ALA A 6 -51.61 -24.72 16.90
N PRO A 7 -51.47 -25.13 15.62
CA PRO A 7 -50.16 -25.45 15.07
C PRO A 7 -49.27 -24.20 15.08
N GLU A 8 -48.06 -24.32 15.61
CA GLU A 8 -47.08 -23.23 15.64
C GLU A 8 -46.89 -22.63 14.24
N PRO A 9 -47.07 -21.31 14.05
CA PRO A 9 -46.95 -20.66 12.73
C PRO A 9 -45.53 -20.77 12.13
N ARG A 10 -44.53 -21.12 12.94
CA ARG A 10 -43.17 -21.44 12.48
C ARG A 10 -43.08 -22.72 11.64
N LYS A 11 -44.04 -23.64 11.71
CA LYS A 11 -43.98 -24.97 11.06
C LYS A 11 -44.96 -25.19 9.91
N ASP A 12 -45.69 -24.17 9.44
CA ASP A 12 -46.64 -24.36 8.33
C ASP A 12 -45.89 -24.64 7.00
N PRO A 13 -46.03 -25.86 6.41
CA PRO A 13 -45.29 -26.27 5.22
C PRO A 13 -45.65 -25.47 3.96
N ARG A 14 -46.81 -24.79 3.94
CA ARG A 14 -47.26 -23.99 2.79
C ARG A 14 -46.34 -22.79 2.52
N PHE A 15 -45.75 -22.21 3.57
CA PHE A 15 -44.87 -21.04 3.46
C PHE A 15 -43.40 -21.39 3.25
N ARG A 16 -43.04 -22.68 3.18
CA ARG A 16 -41.64 -23.14 3.04
C ARG A 16 -41.00 -22.67 1.73
N ARG A 17 -41.77 -22.62 0.63
CA ARG A 17 -41.31 -22.10 -0.67
C ARG A 17 -41.09 -20.59 -0.65
N PHE A 18 -42.01 -19.84 -0.03
CA PHE A 18 -41.88 -18.38 0.12
C PHE A 18 -40.71 -17.99 1.02
N ARG A 19 -40.50 -18.70 2.13
CA ARG A 19 -39.32 -18.51 2.99
C ARG A 19 -38.03 -18.82 2.24
N GLY A 20 -37.99 -19.94 1.50
CA GLY A 20 -36.85 -20.30 0.65
C GLY A 20 -36.54 -19.25 -0.41
N ALA A 21 -37.57 -18.70 -1.07
CA ALA A 21 -37.42 -17.62 -2.04
C ALA A 21 -36.91 -16.33 -1.39
N ALA A 22 -37.44 -15.94 -0.23
CA ALA A 22 -37.00 -14.76 0.51
C ALA A 22 -35.53 -14.89 0.96
N TYR A 23 -35.13 -16.04 1.51
CA TYR A 23 -33.73 -16.32 1.83
C TYR A 23 -32.85 -16.34 0.59
N GLY A 24 -33.32 -16.93 -0.52
CA GLY A 24 -32.61 -16.93 -1.80
C GLY A 24 -32.35 -15.52 -2.32
N VAL A 25 -33.36 -14.65 -2.29
CA VAL A 25 -33.23 -13.23 -2.68
C VAL A 25 -32.26 -12.51 -1.75
N HIS A 26 -32.38 -12.71 -0.44
CA HIS A 26 -31.50 -12.05 0.52
C HIS A 26 -30.03 -12.48 0.36
N ILE A 27 -29.78 -13.79 0.22
CA ILE A 27 -28.43 -14.33 -0.04
C ILE A 27 -27.90 -13.76 -1.35
N THR A 28 -28.69 -13.77 -2.42
CA THR A 28 -28.27 -13.27 -3.74
C THR A 28 -27.93 -11.78 -3.70
N LEU A 29 -28.75 -10.94 -3.06
CA LEU A 29 -28.47 -9.52 -2.92
C LEU A 29 -27.23 -9.28 -2.06
N SER A 30 -27.08 -10.03 -0.98
CA SER A 30 -25.93 -9.92 -0.07
C SER A 30 -24.63 -10.35 -0.75
N THR A 31 -24.64 -11.43 -1.55
CA THR A 31 -23.48 -11.87 -2.32
C THR A 31 -23.14 -10.90 -3.44
N LEU A 32 -24.13 -10.40 -4.19
CA LEU A 32 -23.90 -9.38 -5.22
C LEU A 32 -23.34 -8.10 -4.62
N PHE A 33 -23.89 -7.63 -3.50
CA PHE A 33 -23.37 -6.46 -2.79
C PHE A 33 -21.93 -6.68 -2.31
N SER A 34 -21.64 -7.86 -1.75
CA SER A 34 -20.29 -8.21 -1.30
C SER A 34 -19.30 -8.26 -2.46
N LEU A 35 -19.67 -8.89 -3.58
CA LEU A 35 -18.84 -8.93 -4.79
C LEU A 35 -18.62 -7.54 -5.38
N TRP A 36 -19.66 -6.71 -5.40
CA TRP A 36 -19.58 -5.32 -5.86
C TRP A 36 -18.64 -4.50 -4.97
N MET A 37 -18.73 -4.64 -3.65
CA MET A 37 -17.82 -4.01 -2.71
C MET A 37 -16.38 -4.48 -2.92
N ILE A 38 -16.15 -5.80 -3.02
CA ILE A 38 -14.81 -6.37 -3.29
C ILE A 38 -14.24 -5.80 -4.59
N TRP A 39 -15.05 -5.72 -5.66
CA TRP A 39 -14.62 -5.17 -6.93
C TRP A 39 -14.25 -3.68 -6.82
N ASN A 40 -15.10 -2.85 -6.23
CA ASN A 40 -14.83 -1.41 -6.12
C ASN A 40 -13.62 -1.11 -5.24
N VAL A 41 -13.55 -1.76 -4.07
CA VAL A 41 -12.40 -1.61 -3.18
C VAL A 41 -11.14 -2.15 -3.84
N GLY A 42 -11.21 -3.32 -4.48
CA GLY A 42 -10.08 -3.90 -5.21
C GLY A 42 -9.57 -3.00 -6.33
N HIS A 43 -10.46 -2.42 -7.13
CA HIS A 43 -10.10 -1.48 -8.19
C HIS A 43 -9.50 -0.18 -7.64
N SER A 44 -10.07 0.36 -6.57
CA SER A 44 -9.54 1.55 -5.89
C SER A 44 -8.15 1.29 -5.30
N VAL A 45 -7.94 0.12 -4.67
CA VAL A 45 -6.64 -0.27 -4.12
C VAL A 45 -5.63 -0.46 -5.24
N ALA A 46 -6.00 -1.15 -6.32
CA ALA A 46 -5.14 -1.32 -7.49
C ALA A 46 -4.70 0.02 -8.09
N ALA A 47 -5.60 1.00 -8.16
CA ALA A 47 -5.26 2.35 -8.59
C ALA A 47 -4.30 3.09 -7.63
N MET A 48 -4.31 2.72 -6.34
CA MET A 48 -3.45 3.31 -5.30
C MET A 48 -2.13 2.55 -5.09
N THR A 49 -2.02 1.32 -5.59
CA THR A 49 -0.81 0.49 -5.56
C THR A 49 -0.27 0.33 -6.98
N PRO A 50 0.51 1.29 -7.49
CA PRO A 50 1.06 1.20 -8.83
C PRO A 50 1.88 -0.09 -8.99
N GLU A 51 1.64 -0.81 -10.07
CA GLU A 51 2.40 -2.01 -10.42
C GLU A 51 3.86 -1.64 -10.71
N ARG A 52 4.78 -2.55 -10.37
CA ARG A 52 6.20 -2.39 -10.70
C ARG A 52 6.39 -2.73 -12.18
N PRO A 53 6.82 -1.78 -13.03
CA PRO A 53 7.07 -2.07 -14.44
C PRO A 53 8.26 -3.04 -14.58
N PRO A 54 8.35 -3.78 -15.71
CA PRO A 54 9.49 -4.66 -15.96
C PRO A 54 10.80 -3.87 -16.00
N ALA A 55 11.93 -4.50 -15.68
CA ALA A 55 13.22 -3.83 -15.64
C ALA A 55 13.63 -3.25 -17.01
N VAL A 56 14.18 -2.03 -17.01
CA VAL A 56 14.70 -1.38 -18.22
C VAL A 56 16.07 -1.95 -18.60
N THR A 57 16.33 -2.09 -19.90
CA THR A 57 17.61 -2.53 -20.45
C THR A 57 18.20 -1.46 -21.39
N PRO A 58 19.45 -1.00 -21.17
CA PRO A 58 20.33 -1.31 -20.03
C PRO A 58 19.87 -0.65 -18.72
N PRO A 59 20.10 -1.28 -17.56
CA PRO A 59 19.75 -0.69 -16.27
C PRO A 59 20.70 0.45 -15.88
N LEU A 60 20.22 1.38 -15.06
CA LEU A 60 21.02 2.46 -14.47
C LEU A 60 22.16 1.92 -13.60
N THR A 61 23.25 2.67 -13.48
CA THR A 61 24.36 2.33 -12.59
C THR A 61 23.94 2.38 -11.12
N VAL A 62 24.73 1.76 -10.22
CA VAL A 62 24.44 1.77 -8.78
C VAL A 62 24.43 3.19 -8.22
N ARG A 63 25.34 4.05 -8.69
CA ARG A 63 25.40 5.46 -8.26
C ARG A 63 24.15 6.24 -8.67
N GLU A 64 23.74 6.14 -9.93
CA GLU A 64 22.52 6.79 -10.42
C GLU A 64 21.28 6.31 -9.65
N CYS A 65 21.22 5.02 -9.31
CA CYS A 65 20.14 4.47 -8.49
C CYS A 65 20.12 4.99 -7.06
N LEU A 66 21.30 5.25 -6.47
CA LEU A 66 21.40 5.87 -5.15
C LEU A 66 21.02 7.35 -5.19
N ASP A 67 21.41 8.06 -6.24
CA ASP A 67 21.05 9.46 -6.44
C ASP A 67 19.53 9.60 -6.64
N ALA A 68 18.92 8.71 -7.43
CA ALA A 68 17.47 8.64 -7.58
C ALA A 68 16.75 8.32 -6.25
N ALA A 69 17.27 7.36 -5.48
CA ALA A 69 16.73 7.03 -4.16
C ALA A 69 16.82 8.20 -3.17
N ASP A 70 17.93 8.94 -3.17
CA ASP A 70 18.11 10.15 -2.35
C ASP A 70 17.14 11.27 -2.78
N GLY A 71 16.88 11.41 -4.08
CA GLY A 71 15.84 12.28 -4.61
C GLY A 71 14.45 11.92 -4.08
N HIS A 72 14.07 10.64 -4.10
CA HIS A 72 12.80 10.18 -3.55
C HIS A 72 12.66 10.45 -2.05
N TRP A 73 13.74 10.30 -1.29
CA TRP A 73 13.78 10.64 0.14
C TRP A 73 13.55 12.13 0.37
N LYS A 74 14.28 12.99 -0.35
CA LYS A 74 14.15 14.45 -0.25
C LYS A 74 12.75 14.93 -0.62
N ASP A 75 12.17 14.38 -1.69
CA ASP A 75 10.80 14.67 -2.09
C ASP A 75 9.80 14.34 -0.98
N LEU A 76 10.00 13.20 -0.30
CA LEU A 76 9.13 12.72 0.76
C LEU A 76 9.18 13.64 2.00
N GLU A 77 10.38 14.02 2.44
CA GLU A 77 10.54 14.97 3.55
C GLU A 77 10.01 16.36 3.20
N ALA A 78 10.29 16.86 2.00
CA ALA A 78 9.81 18.17 1.57
C ALA A 78 8.27 18.23 1.55
N GLU A 79 7.60 17.16 1.11
CA GLU A 79 6.15 17.13 1.14
C GLU A 79 5.60 17.00 2.56
N ARG A 80 6.24 16.19 3.40
CA ARG A 80 5.89 16.10 4.82
C ARG A 80 5.96 17.47 5.48
N GLU A 81 7.05 18.21 5.28
CA GLU A 81 7.25 19.54 5.86
C GLU A 81 6.19 20.54 5.40
N LYS A 82 5.83 20.54 4.11
CA LYS A 82 4.74 21.40 3.59
C LYS A 82 3.43 21.18 4.33
N LEU A 83 3.10 19.93 4.64
CA LEU A 83 1.81 19.54 5.22
C LEU A 83 1.75 19.69 6.74
N VAL A 84 2.89 19.87 7.42
CA VAL A 84 2.95 20.13 8.88
C VAL A 84 2.23 21.42 9.28
N HIS A 85 2.09 22.39 8.38
CA HIS A 85 1.53 23.71 8.67
C HIS A 85 0.14 23.98 8.06
N VAL A 86 -0.49 22.99 7.42
CA VAL A 86 -1.75 23.20 6.68
C VAL A 86 -2.98 22.96 7.58
N LEU A 87 -3.85 23.97 7.68
CA LEU A 87 -5.19 23.88 8.26
C LEU A 87 -6.24 24.06 7.14
N PRO A 88 -7.32 23.25 7.07
CA PRO A 88 -7.74 22.19 7.98
C PRO A 88 -7.15 20.80 7.64
N ALA A 89 -6.93 19.97 8.67
CA ALA A 89 -6.33 18.62 8.59
C ALA A 89 -7.01 17.66 7.60
N ARG A 90 -8.32 17.79 7.36
CA ARG A 90 -9.05 16.92 6.41
C ARG A 90 -8.57 17.07 4.96
N LYS A 91 -8.06 18.25 4.58
CA LYS A 91 -7.48 18.45 3.25
C LYS A 91 -6.09 17.84 3.15
N VAL A 92 -5.34 17.88 4.26
CA VAL A 92 -3.99 17.30 4.37
C VAL A 92 -4.02 15.80 4.08
N ASP A 93 -4.96 15.04 4.64
CA ASP A 93 -5.06 13.60 4.38
C ASP A 93 -5.32 13.29 2.90
N GLN A 94 -6.21 14.04 2.24
CA GLN A 94 -6.51 13.84 0.81
C GLN A 94 -5.33 14.21 -0.09
N GLU A 95 -4.67 15.33 0.21
CA GLU A 95 -3.48 15.79 -0.51
C GLU A 95 -2.31 14.82 -0.34
N TRP A 96 -2.09 14.33 0.89
CA TRP A 96 -1.08 13.32 1.17
C TRP A 96 -1.34 12.00 0.45
N MET A 97 -2.58 11.51 0.43
CA MET A 97 -2.90 10.27 -0.28
C MET A 97 -2.68 10.39 -1.79
N ARG A 98 -3.04 11.53 -2.39
CA ARG A 98 -2.75 11.80 -3.81
C ARG A 98 -1.25 11.83 -4.06
N TYR A 99 -0.51 12.58 -3.26
CA TYR A 99 0.95 12.65 -3.36
C TYR A 99 1.59 11.27 -3.20
N ARG A 100 1.15 10.48 -2.21
CA ARG A 100 1.63 9.12 -1.97
C ARG A 100 1.53 8.26 -3.21
N THR A 101 0.38 8.25 -3.89
CA THR A 101 0.19 7.44 -5.09
C THR A 101 1.14 7.87 -6.21
N GLU A 102 1.29 9.18 -6.43
CA GLU A 102 2.21 9.72 -7.43
C GLU A 102 3.68 9.41 -7.08
N TRP A 103 4.06 9.56 -5.82
CA TRP A 103 5.40 9.26 -5.32
C TRP A 103 5.70 7.76 -5.45
N LEU A 104 4.76 6.88 -5.09
CA LEU A 104 4.90 5.44 -5.27
C LEU A 104 5.07 5.07 -6.74
N ALA A 105 4.34 5.72 -7.65
CA ALA A 105 4.50 5.48 -9.09
C ALA A 105 5.90 5.86 -9.58
N ARG A 106 6.43 7.00 -9.12
CA ARG A 106 7.82 7.41 -9.41
C ARG A 106 8.84 6.43 -8.81
N LEU A 107 8.62 5.99 -7.58
CA LEU A 107 9.46 4.99 -6.92
C LEU A 107 9.47 3.68 -7.73
N ARG A 108 8.31 3.13 -8.10
CA ARG A 108 8.20 1.90 -8.91
C ARG A 108 8.91 2.01 -10.26
N LYS A 109 8.81 3.17 -10.91
CA LYS A 109 9.54 3.46 -12.15
C LYS A 109 11.06 3.40 -11.91
N SER A 110 11.56 4.04 -10.86
CA SER A 110 12.98 4.01 -10.51
C SER A 110 13.46 2.59 -10.14
N GLU A 111 12.63 1.80 -9.45
CA GLU A 111 12.94 0.39 -9.16
C GLU A 111 13.14 -0.45 -10.43
N SER A 112 12.35 -0.17 -11.47
CA SER A 112 12.46 -0.79 -12.80
C SER A 112 13.71 -0.31 -13.55
N GLU A 113 13.99 1.00 -13.56
CA GLU A 113 15.19 1.57 -14.17
C GLU A 113 16.49 1.05 -13.52
N CYS A 114 16.43 0.78 -12.22
CA CYS A 114 17.52 0.19 -11.44
C CYS A 114 17.60 -1.34 -11.50
N ALA A 115 16.67 -1.98 -12.22
CA ALA A 115 16.52 -3.43 -12.32
C ALA A 115 16.61 -4.14 -10.96
N LEU A 116 15.88 -3.62 -9.95
CA LEU A 116 15.95 -4.17 -8.59
C LEU A 116 15.42 -5.60 -8.47
N ASP A 117 14.59 -6.05 -9.40
CA ASP A 117 14.11 -7.44 -9.46
C ASP A 117 15.17 -8.42 -9.99
N SER A 118 16.30 -7.92 -10.49
CA SER A 118 17.42 -8.76 -10.90
C SER A 118 18.03 -9.50 -9.70
N ARG A 119 18.52 -10.71 -9.95
CA ARG A 119 19.26 -11.51 -8.95
C ARG A 119 20.71 -11.04 -8.76
N ASP A 120 21.09 -9.89 -9.32
CA ASP A 120 22.44 -9.36 -9.24
C ASP A 120 22.80 -9.04 -7.76
N PRO A 121 23.88 -9.63 -7.21
CA PRO A 121 24.33 -9.33 -5.85
C PRO A 121 24.73 -7.86 -5.67
N ALA A 122 25.14 -7.15 -6.72
CA ALA A 122 25.42 -5.71 -6.65
C ALA A 122 24.16 -4.87 -6.36
N ARG A 123 22.96 -5.39 -6.64
CA ARG A 123 21.67 -4.72 -6.41
C ARG A 123 21.01 -5.09 -5.08
N ALA A 124 21.63 -5.96 -4.28
CA ALA A 124 21.08 -6.36 -2.97
C ALA A 124 20.94 -5.18 -2.00
N GLU A 125 21.96 -4.33 -1.92
CA GLU A 125 21.94 -3.14 -1.06
C GLU A 125 20.93 -2.10 -1.56
N LEU A 126 20.81 -1.92 -2.88
CA LEU A 126 19.80 -1.03 -3.46
C LEU A 126 18.38 -1.48 -3.12
N ARG A 127 18.10 -2.80 -3.19
CA ARG A 127 16.81 -3.34 -2.75
C ARG A 127 16.52 -3.02 -1.29
N ALA A 128 17.53 -3.04 -0.43
CA ALA A 128 17.35 -2.66 0.98
C ALA A 128 16.97 -1.18 1.12
N VAL A 129 17.66 -0.29 0.41
CA VAL A 129 17.35 1.16 0.40
C VAL A 129 15.91 1.42 -0.06
N TYR A 130 15.51 0.90 -1.23
CA TYR A 130 14.16 1.11 -1.78
C TYR A 130 13.07 0.50 -0.90
N LYS A 131 13.36 -0.63 -0.24
CA LYS A 131 12.45 -1.22 0.74
C LYS A 131 12.25 -0.32 1.95
N GLN A 132 13.31 0.31 2.46
CA GLN A 132 13.20 1.25 3.59
C GLN A 132 12.47 2.54 3.20
N LEU A 133 12.68 3.05 1.97
CA LEU A 133 11.92 4.19 1.46
C LEU A 133 10.41 3.93 1.47
N GLY A 134 9.98 2.75 0.99
CA GLY A 134 8.57 2.36 1.05
C GLY A 134 8.06 2.25 2.50
N LYS A 135 8.87 1.69 3.41
CA LYS A 135 8.50 1.58 4.82
C LYS A 135 8.31 2.94 5.50
N VAL A 136 9.19 3.90 5.24
CA VAL A 136 9.07 5.26 5.80
C VAL A 136 7.83 5.96 5.25
N GLN A 137 7.57 5.84 3.94
CA GLN A 137 6.36 6.37 3.32
C GLN A 137 5.08 5.81 3.96
N ASP A 138 5.02 4.49 4.18
CA ASP A 138 3.87 3.85 4.83
C ASP A 138 3.68 4.33 6.28
N LEU A 139 4.77 4.48 7.05
CA LEU A 139 4.71 5.02 8.42
C LEU A 139 4.23 6.48 8.47
N TYR A 140 4.60 7.31 7.49
CA TYR A 140 4.06 8.66 7.38
C TYR A 140 2.58 8.70 7.03
N THR A 141 2.06 7.63 6.43
CA THR A 141 0.65 7.51 6.05
C THR A 141 -0.22 7.04 7.23
N ILE A 142 0.33 6.24 8.14
CA ILE A 142 -0.34 5.74 9.34
C ILE A 142 -0.11 6.76 10.47
N HIS A 143 -0.90 7.85 10.50
CA HIS A 143 -0.90 8.94 11.49
C HIS A 143 0.29 8.98 12.47
N ALA A 144 1.29 9.79 12.12
CA ALA A 144 2.58 9.97 12.80
C ALA A 144 2.55 10.30 14.32
N VAL A 145 1.38 10.50 14.93
CA VAL A 145 1.25 10.73 16.38
C VAL A 145 1.31 9.43 17.18
N GLN A 146 0.83 8.30 16.65
CA GLN A 146 0.84 7.02 17.37
C GLN A 146 2.17 6.25 17.24
N TYR A 147 3.01 6.61 16.27
CA TYR A 147 4.20 5.83 15.88
C TYR A 147 5.49 6.66 15.78
N ALA A 148 5.57 7.81 16.44
CA ALA A 148 6.75 8.70 16.36
C ALA A 148 8.10 7.98 16.65
N GLY A 149 8.10 6.98 17.54
CA GLY A 149 9.28 6.15 17.81
C GLY A 149 9.64 5.16 16.68
N GLU A 150 8.66 4.65 15.96
CA GLU A 150 8.88 3.73 14.83
C GLU A 150 9.35 4.48 13.57
N VAL A 151 8.89 5.72 13.40
CA VAL A 151 9.36 6.63 12.35
C VAL A 151 10.86 6.89 12.47
N GLY A 152 11.33 7.29 13.66
CA GLY A 152 12.74 7.56 13.89
C GLY A 152 13.62 6.35 13.57
N GLY A 153 13.26 5.17 14.07
CA GLY A 153 14.01 3.94 13.79
C GLY A 153 13.97 3.52 12.31
N ALA A 154 12.89 3.80 11.58
CA ALA A 154 12.82 3.52 10.14
C ALA A 154 13.68 4.50 9.32
N VAL A 155 13.73 5.78 9.71
CA VAL A 155 14.60 6.78 9.08
C VAL A 155 16.08 6.47 9.35
N ASP A 156 16.43 6.08 10.57
CA ASP A 156 17.79 5.65 10.91
C ASP A 156 18.21 4.40 10.11
N ALA A 157 17.30 3.43 9.96
CA ALA A 157 17.54 2.24 9.15
C ALA A 157 17.69 2.58 7.65
N LEU A 158 16.96 3.59 7.16
CA LEU A 158 17.12 4.09 5.80
C LEU A 158 18.49 4.73 5.60
N HIS A 159 18.91 5.62 6.50
CA HIS A 159 20.24 6.24 6.46
C HIS A 159 21.36 5.19 6.52
N ALA A 160 21.23 4.20 7.41
CA ALA A 160 22.18 3.09 7.49
C ALA A 160 22.24 2.26 6.19
N ALA A 161 21.12 2.07 5.51
CA ALA A 161 21.07 1.40 4.21
C ALA A 161 21.78 2.22 3.12
N PHE A 162 21.57 3.54 3.08
CA PHE A 162 22.30 4.44 2.17
C PHE A 162 23.81 4.38 2.41
N ASP A 163 24.26 4.46 3.66
CA ASP A 163 25.67 4.42 4.01
C ASP A 163 26.32 3.08 3.65
N THR A 164 25.59 1.98 3.84
CA THR A 164 26.06 0.64 3.47
C THR A 164 26.15 0.49 1.96
N ALA A 165 25.14 0.95 1.21
CA ALA A 165 25.15 0.90 -0.25
C ALA A 165 26.26 1.77 -0.85
N ARG A 166 26.49 2.98 -0.32
CA ARG A 166 27.57 3.88 -0.75
C ARG A 166 28.96 3.28 -0.49
N ARG A 167 29.20 2.74 0.71
CA ARG A 167 30.47 2.08 1.05
C ARG A 167 30.76 0.88 0.15
N ASN A 168 29.76 0.02 -0.05
CA ASN A 168 29.91 -1.17 -0.89
C ASN A 168 30.08 -0.84 -2.37
N ASN A 169 29.52 0.27 -2.84
CA ASN A 169 29.77 0.75 -4.20
C ASN A 169 31.22 1.24 -4.34
N ASN A 170 31.70 2.07 -3.41
CA ASN A 170 33.07 2.60 -3.45
C ASN A 170 34.14 1.50 -3.37
N ASN A 171 33.89 0.43 -2.61
CA ASN A 171 34.80 -0.72 -2.53
C ASN A 171 34.80 -1.61 -3.79
N LYS A 172 33.87 -1.39 -4.72
CA LYS A 172 33.75 -2.15 -5.98
C LYS A 172 34.26 -1.39 -7.20
N LEU A 173 34.66 -0.12 -7.04
CA LEU A 173 35.41 0.61 -8.06
C LEU A 173 36.92 0.29 -7.89
N PRO A 174 37.63 -0.14 -8.95
CA PRO A 174 39.09 -0.29 -8.92
C PRO A 174 39.82 1.06 -8.83
#